data_AF-A0A924UGB7-F1
#
_entry.id   AF-A0A924UGB7-F1
#
_cell.length_a   1.000
_cell.length_b   1.000
_cell.length_c   1.000
_cell.angle_alpha   90.00
_cell.angle_beta   90.00
_cell.angle_gamma   90.00
#
_symmetry.space_group_name_H-M   'P 1'
#
loop_
_entity.id
_entity.type
_entity.pdbx_description
1 polymer ?
#
loop_
_entity_poly.entity_id
_entity_poly.type
_entity_poly.pdbx_seq_one_letter_code
_entity_poly.pdbx_strand_id
1 'polypeptide(L)'
;MTARTSFPSAYDLHAPKGGEDWRSLYPYYMQFQDNRRAEEDAKFWFCDSQHWPNPFKPFDAVTVEFAVKCLGQYTTRHLMVPPANGVDFRIHNGYVYMSPVGLAPEDIGARVPQFMDRAGHYFMNWDSLIENWMVKVKANIAEMEALTFEDLPDVVPVEWVKEGRGLDNTVPLSETYDKAIQLLYRTWNYHFEFLNLGYAAYLDFFGFLKSQFPTISDQAIAKMVQGVDSDLFRPDDELKALAKLAVSSGVAAHLTAGS
;
A
#
# COMPACT_ATOMS: atom_id res chain seq x y z
N MET A 1 -10.03 -37.05 10.79
CA MET A 1 -10.27 -35.89 9.91
C MET A 1 -9.39 -36.07 8.69
N THR A 2 -9.97 -36.16 7.49
CA THR A 2 -9.21 -36.13 6.24
C THR A 2 -8.47 -34.80 6.16
N ALA A 3 -7.17 -34.83 5.81
CA ALA A 3 -6.39 -33.62 5.62
C ALA A 3 -7.03 -32.79 4.51
N ARG A 4 -7.28 -31.50 4.77
CA ARG A 4 -7.73 -30.56 3.74
C ARG A 4 -6.61 -30.38 2.73
N THR A 5 -6.90 -30.55 1.45
CA THR A 5 -5.96 -30.35 0.34
C THR A 5 -6.02 -28.93 -0.23
N SER A 6 -6.88 -28.07 0.31
CA SER A 6 -7.07 -26.69 -0.12
C SER A 6 -7.43 -25.78 1.05
N PHE A 7 -7.21 -24.47 0.88
CA PHE A 7 -7.73 -23.46 1.79
C PHE A 7 -9.27 -23.41 1.71
N PRO A 8 -9.95 -22.99 2.80
CA PRO A 8 -11.39 -22.75 2.77
C PRO A 8 -11.76 -21.67 1.75
N SER A 9 -12.90 -21.84 1.08
CA SER A 9 -13.50 -20.78 0.27
C SER A 9 -13.93 -19.61 1.16
N ALA A 10 -13.74 -18.37 0.69
CA ALA A 10 -14.22 -17.18 1.38
C ALA A 10 -15.75 -17.16 1.56
N TYR A 11 -16.48 -17.91 0.72
CA TYR A 11 -17.94 -18.04 0.79
C TYR A 11 -18.38 -18.95 1.94
N ASP A 12 -17.52 -19.89 2.35
CA ASP A 12 -17.79 -20.85 3.42
C ASP A 12 -17.20 -20.40 4.77
N LEU A 13 -16.48 -19.27 4.80
CA LEU A 13 -15.95 -18.66 6.02
C LEU A 13 -16.99 -17.73 6.65
N HIS A 14 -17.44 -18.10 7.84
CA HIS A 14 -18.38 -17.30 8.61
C HIS A 14 -17.67 -16.17 9.37
N ALA A 15 -18.37 -15.04 9.50
CA ALA A 15 -17.93 -13.95 10.34
C ALA A 15 -17.85 -14.38 11.82
N PRO A 16 -16.96 -13.77 12.61
CA PRO A 16 -16.98 -13.95 14.06
C PRO A 16 -18.28 -13.40 14.65
N LYS A 17 -18.66 -13.90 15.84
CA LYS A 17 -19.86 -13.45 16.55
C LYS A 17 -19.84 -11.92 16.74
N GLY A 18 -20.90 -11.24 16.33
CA GLY A 18 -21.03 -9.79 16.37
C GLY A 18 -20.51 -9.06 15.12
N GLY A 19 -19.92 -9.79 14.16
CA GLY A 19 -19.44 -9.25 12.90
C GLY A 19 -20.26 -9.68 11.69
N GLU A 20 -21.41 -10.33 11.86
CA GLU A 20 -22.18 -10.96 10.79
C GLU A 20 -22.60 -10.01 9.67
N ASP A 21 -22.82 -8.72 10.00
CA ASP A 21 -23.20 -7.67 9.05
C ASP A 21 -22.02 -6.87 8.49
N TRP A 22 -20.77 -7.35 8.61
CA TRP A 22 -19.58 -6.62 8.11
C TRP A 22 -19.69 -6.21 6.63
N ARG A 23 -20.48 -6.94 5.84
CA ARG A 23 -20.71 -6.64 4.42
C ARG A 23 -21.43 -5.31 4.20
N SER A 24 -22.23 -4.82 5.14
CA SER A 24 -22.91 -3.52 5.00
C SER A 24 -21.95 -2.34 5.08
N LEU A 25 -20.73 -2.56 5.59
CA LEU A 25 -19.70 -1.54 5.79
C LEU A 25 -18.94 -1.17 4.52
N TYR A 26 -18.94 -2.03 3.49
CA TYR A 26 -18.12 -1.84 2.30
C TYR A 26 -18.97 -1.82 1.02
N PRO A 27 -18.55 -1.09 -0.03
CA PRO A 27 -19.17 -1.20 -1.34
C PRO A 27 -19.17 -2.63 -1.89
N TYR A 28 -20.18 -3.01 -2.66
CA TYR A 28 -20.34 -4.37 -3.18
C TYR A 28 -19.11 -4.84 -3.98
N TYR A 29 -18.48 -3.95 -4.75
CA TYR A 29 -17.35 -4.29 -5.61
C TYR A 29 -16.05 -4.58 -4.86
N MET A 30 -15.99 -4.30 -3.55
CA MET A 30 -14.86 -4.67 -2.69
C MET A 30 -15.03 -6.04 -2.04
N GLN A 31 -16.18 -6.69 -2.19
CA GLN A 31 -16.51 -7.93 -1.48
C GLN A 31 -16.56 -9.11 -2.44
N PHE A 32 -16.37 -10.32 -1.92
CA PHE A 32 -16.69 -11.54 -2.66
C PHE A 32 -18.18 -11.52 -3.03
N GLN A 33 -18.49 -11.80 -4.29
CA GLN A 33 -19.85 -11.70 -4.84
C GLN A 33 -20.33 -13.07 -5.33
N ASP A 34 -21.49 -13.54 -4.88
CA ASP A 34 -21.98 -14.91 -5.17
C ASP A 34 -21.98 -15.27 -6.65
N ASN A 35 -22.26 -14.30 -7.54
CA ASN A 35 -22.23 -14.51 -8.99
C ASN A 35 -20.82 -14.70 -9.58
N ARG A 36 -19.77 -14.50 -8.80
CA ARG A 36 -18.35 -14.67 -9.16
C ARG A 36 -17.68 -15.82 -8.41
N ARG A 37 -18.42 -16.59 -7.62
CA ARG A 37 -17.87 -17.66 -6.79
C ARG A 37 -16.94 -18.60 -7.56
N ALA A 38 -17.35 -19.07 -8.73
CA ALA A 38 -16.54 -19.98 -9.54
C ALA A 38 -15.19 -19.36 -9.97
N GLU A 39 -15.18 -18.07 -10.33
CA GLU A 39 -13.96 -17.35 -10.72
C GLU A 39 -13.06 -17.08 -9.51
N GLU A 40 -13.65 -16.74 -8.36
CA GLU A 40 -12.92 -16.37 -7.15
C GLU A 40 -12.39 -17.60 -6.39
N ASP A 41 -13.14 -18.70 -6.34
CA ASP A 41 -12.69 -19.98 -5.77
C ASP A 41 -11.59 -20.64 -6.62
N ALA A 42 -11.47 -20.28 -7.90
CA ALA A 42 -10.38 -20.72 -8.77
C ALA A 42 -9.06 -19.95 -8.56
N LYS A 43 -9.10 -18.84 -7.81
CA LYS A 43 -7.93 -17.99 -7.53
C LYS A 43 -7.28 -18.36 -6.20
N PHE A 44 -5.99 -18.08 -6.09
CA PHE A 44 -5.29 -18.12 -4.81
C PHE A 44 -5.40 -16.76 -4.10
N TRP A 45 -6.17 -16.74 -3.00
CA TRP A 45 -6.33 -15.57 -2.14
C TRP A 45 -5.47 -15.70 -0.89
N PHE A 46 -4.78 -14.63 -0.53
CA PHE A 46 -4.03 -14.54 0.73
C PHE A 46 -4.39 -13.26 1.47
N CYS A 47 -4.44 -13.33 2.80
CA CYS A 47 -4.62 -12.15 3.64
C CYS A 47 -3.33 -11.33 3.63
N ASP A 48 -3.41 -10.07 3.21
CA ASP A 48 -2.25 -9.17 3.18
C ASP A 48 -2.07 -8.44 4.53
N SER A 49 -1.90 -9.24 5.60
CA SER A 49 -1.73 -8.69 6.96
C SER A 49 -0.38 -8.02 7.17
N GLN A 50 0.56 -8.16 6.23
CA GLN A 50 1.85 -7.48 6.30
C GLN A 50 1.70 -5.97 6.06
N HIS A 51 0.90 -5.59 5.06
CA HIS A 51 0.63 -4.18 4.78
C HIS A 51 -0.65 -3.70 5.47
N TRP A 52 -1.61 -4.59 5.67
CA TRP A 52 -2.93 -4.27 6.21
C TRP A 52 -3.30 -5.17 7.40
N PRO A 53 -2.64 -5.00 8.56
CA PRO A 53 -2.73 -5.94 9.67
C PRO A 53 -4.07 -5.94 10.41
N ASN A 54 -4.85 -4.86 10.27
CA ASN A 54 -6.06 -4.63 11.05
C ASN A 54 -7.31 -4.60 10.15
N PRO A 55 -8.50 -4.90 10.70
CA PRO A 55 -9.76 -4.68 10.00
C PRO A 55 -9.88 -3.23 9.51
N PHE A 56 -10.17 -3.07 8.22
CA PHE A 56 -10.32 -1.77 7.58
C PHE A 56 -11.55 -1.04 8.09
N LYS A 57 -11.38 0.23 8.46
CA LYS A 57 -12.54 1.11 8.59
C LYS A 57 -13.05 1.44 7.18
N PRO A 58 -14.37 1.58 6.96
CA PRO A 58 -14.93 1.89 5.65
C PRO A 58 -14.29 3.10 4.98
N PHE A 59 -14.04 4.15 5.76
CA PHE A 59 -13.43 5.38 5.28
C PHE A 59 -11.98 5.20 4.83
N ASP A 60 -11.25 4.24 5.40
CA ASP A 60 -9.85 3.97 5.07
C ASP A 60 -9.72 3.08 3.82
N ALA A 61 -10.80 2.44 3.35
CA ALA A 61 -10.78 1.49 2.24
C ALA A 61 -10.31 2.12 0.91
N VAL A 62 -10.47 3.44 0.75
CA VAL A 62 -9.93 4.19 -0.39
C VAL A 62 -8.40 4.02 -0.54
N THR A 63 -7.69 3.79 0.56
CA THR A 63 -6.23 3.64 0.54
C THR A 63 -5.79 2.35 -0.16
N VAL A 64 -6.48 1.23 0.08
CA VAL A 64 -6.19 -0.05 -0.61
C VAL A 64 -6.65 -0.02 -2.06
N GLU A 65 -7.77 0.65 -2.36
CA GLU A 65 -8.19 0.88 -3.76
C GLU A 65 -7.10 1.62 -4.54
N PHE A 66 -6.58 2.71 -3.97
CA PHE A 66 -5.51 3.48 -4.59
C PHE A 66 -4.24 2.65 -4.72
N ALA A 67 -3.84 1.92 -3.68
CA ALA A 67 -2.66 1.07 -3.72
C ALA A 67 -2.74 0.03 -4.85
N VAL A 68 -3.83 -0.75 -4.88
CA VAL A 68 -4.02 -1.84 -5.85
C VAL A 68 -4.14 -1.30 -7.26
N LYS A 69 -4.90 -0.21 -7.46
CA LYS A 69 -5.01 0.45 -8.76
C LYS A 69 -3.65 0.97 -9.22
N CYS A 70 -2.89 1.63 -8.33
CA CYS A 70 -1.60 2.22 -8.66
C CYS A 70 -0.53 1.16 -8.96
N LEU A 71 -0.54 0.04 -8.24
CA LEU A 71 0.25 -1.14 -8.56
C LEU A 71 -0.08 -1.64 -9.97
N GLY A 72 -1.36 -1.94 -10.22
CA GLY A 72 -1.82 -2.51 -11.49
C GLY A 72 -1.51 -1.62 -12.69
N GLN A 73 -1.72 -0.29 -12.60
CA GLN A 73 -1.37 0.61 -13.70
C GLN A 73 0.14 0.68 -13.97
N TYR A 74 0.98 0.63 -12.92
CA TYR A 74 2.42 0.69 -13.13
C TYR A 74 2.93 -0.60 -13.78
N THR A 75 2.38 -1.73 -13.36
CA THR A 75 2.64 -3.04 -13.96
C THR A 75 2.20 -3.09 -15.42
N THR A 76 0.98 -2.66 -15.74
CA THR A 76 0.32 -2.88 -17.05
C THR A 76 0.48 -1.77 -18.08
N ARG A 77 0.79 -0.53 -17.66
CA ARG A 77 0.82 0.64 -18.56
C ARG A 77 2.14 1.40 -18.53
N HIS A 78 2.86 1.36 -17.41
CA HIS A 78 4.10 2.12 -17.25
C HIS A 78 5.30 1.25 -17.57
N LEU A 79 5.52 0.19 -16.79
CA LEU A 79 6.70 -0.67 -16.94
C LEU A 79 6.46 -1.83 -17.91
N MET A 80 5.20 -2.20 -18.18
CA MET A 80 4.86 -3.35 -19.02
C MET A 80 5.48 -4.65 -18.48
N VAL A 81 5.35 -4.91 -17.17
CA VAL A 81 5.92 -6.11 -16.52
C VAL A 81 5.43 -7.37 -17.26
N PRO A 82 6.32 -8.25 -17.74
CA PRO A 82 5.92 -9.24 -18.72
C PRO A 82 4.88 -10.27 -18.24
N PRO A 83 5.03 -10.92 -17.07
CA PRO A 83 4.09 -11.96 -16.66
C PRO A 83 2.87 -11.44 -15.87
N ALA A 84 2.79 -10.14 -15.57
CA ALA A 84 1.90 -9.64 -14.52
C ALA A 84 0.95 -8.54 -15.00
N ASN A 85 -0.26 -8.54 -14.46
CA ASN A 85 -1.27 -7.49 -14.61
C ASN A 85 -1.61 -6.76 -13.29
N GLY A 86 -0.92 -7.09 -12.20
CA GLY A 86 -1.11 -6.51 -10.88
C GLY A 86 -1.74 -7.50 -9.91
N VAL A 87 -2.57 -6.99 -9.00
CA VAL A 87 -3.30 -7.79 -8.01
C VAL A 87 -4.78 -7.40 -8.01
N ASP A 88 -5.64 -8.36 -7.71
CA ASP A 88 -7.04 -8.16 -7.37
C ASP A 88 -7.15 -8.16 -5.84
N PHE A 89 -8.16 -7.49 -5.28
CA PHE A 89 -8.38 -7.48 -3.84
C PHE A 89 -9.86 -7.61 -3.48
N ARG A 90 -10.12 -8.23 -2.32
CA ARG A 90 -11.43 -8.32 -1.68
C ARG A 90 -11.29 -8.10 -0.19
N ILE A 91 -12.31 -7.52 0.43
CA ILE A 91 -12.45 -7.43 1.87
C ILE A 91 -13.30 -8.62 2.35
N HIS A 92 -12.82 -9.32 3.37
CA HIS A 92 -13.54 -10.39 4.04
C HIS A 92 -13.39 -10.26 5.56
N ASN A 93 -14.50 -10.13 6.27
CA ASN A 93 -14.54 -9.84 7.72
C ASN A 93 -13.68 -8.62 8.11
N GLY A 94 -13.63 -7.62 7.23
CA GLY A 94 -12.82 -6.40 7.39
C GLY A 94 -11.33 -6.52 7.01
N TYR A 95 -10.83 -7.72 6.73
CA TYR A 95 -9.44 -7.93 6.30
C TYR A 95 -9.30 -7.91 4.79
N VAL A 96 -8.17 -7.39 4.30
CA VAL A 96 -7.84 -7.36 2.87
C VAL A 96 -7.21 -8.67 2.44
N TYR A 97 -7.86 -9.31 1.47
CA TYR A 97 -7.35 -10.45 0.75
C TYR A 97 -6.93 -10.02 -0.65
N MET A 98 -5.76 -10.45 -1.09
CA MET A 98 -5.25 -10.18 -2.42
C MET A 98 -5.07 -11.47 -3.22
N SER A 99 -5.14 -11.35 -4.53
CA SER A 99 -4.83 -12.42 -5.48
C SER A 99 -4.00 -11.84 -6.62
N PRO A 100 -2.89 -12.48 -7.04
CA PRO A 100 -2.15 -12.04 -8.20
C PRO A 100 -3.01 -12.14 -9.46
N VAL A 101 -2.81 -11.22 -10.40
CA VAL A 101 -3.42 -11.26 -11.73
C VAL A 101 -2.30 -11.43 -12.74
N GLY A 102 -2.20 -12.62 -13.32
CA GLY A 102 -1.24 -12.93 -14.37
C GLY A 102 -1.65 -12.36 -15.73
N LEU A 103 -0.67 -12.25 -16.64
CA LEU A 103 -0.92 -12.10 -18.07
C LEU A 103 -1.04 -13.48 -18.74
N ALA A 104 -1.84 -13.58 -19.81
CA ALA A 104 -1.91 -14.77 -20.63
C ALA A 104 -0.51 -15.12 -21.21
N PRO A 105 -0.05 -16.38 -21.15
CA PRO A 105 1.30 -16.76 -21.56
C PRO A 105 1.71 -16.30 -22.97
N GLU A 106 0.76 -16.31 -23.91
CA GLU A 106 0.94 -15.88 -25.30
C GLU A 106 1.30 -14.39 -25.44
N ASP A 107 0.88 -13.55 -24.50
CA ASP A 107 1.10 -12.09 -24.55
C ASP A 107 2.39 -11.66 -23.85
N ILE A 108 3.01 -12.53 -23.05
CA ILE A 108 4.22 -12.23 -22.26
C ILE A 108 5.36 -11.78 -23.16
N GLY A 109 5.59 -12.49 -24.27
CA GLY A 109 6.68 -12.21 -25.20
C GLY A 109 6.64 -10.80 -25.78
N ALA A 110 5.45 -10.28 -26.08
CA ALA A 110 5.26 -8.95 -26.65
C ALA A 110 5.61 -7.82 -25.65
N ARG A 111 5.52 -8.08 -24.34
CA ARG A 111 5.86 -7.10 -23.29
C ARG A 111 7.34 -7.00 -22.99
N VAL A 112 8.12 -8.05 -23.25
CA VAL A 112 9.56 -8.09 -22.97
C VAL A 112 10.31 -6.87 -23.54
N PRO A 113 10.22 -6.53 -24.84
CA PRO A 113 10.97 -5.39 -25.37
C PRO A 113 10.56 -4.05 -24.74
N GLN A 114 9.27 -3.88 -24.40
CA GLN A 114 8.78 -2.68 -23.71
C GLN A 114 9.34 -2.60 -22.29
N PHE A 115 9.32 -3.71 -21.55
CA PHE A 115 9.88 -3.75 -20.19
C PHE A 115 11.38 -3.47 -20.20
N MET A 116 12.13 -4.10 -21.12
CA MET A 116 13.57 -3.89 -21.23
C MET A 116 13.95 -2.44 -21.54
N ASP A 117 13.23 -1.80 -22.46
CA ASP A 117 13.43 -0.37 -22.76
C ASP A 117 13.17 0.52 -21.54
N ARG A 118 12.01 0.32 -20.90
CA ARG A 118 11.51 1.22 -19.84
C ARG A 118 12.19 1.00 -18.50
N ALA A 119 12.21 -0.25 -18.02
CA ALA A 119 12.89 -0.60 -16.78
C ALA A 119 14.42 -0.48 -16.94
N GLY A 120 14.95 -0.88 -18.10
CA GLY A 120 16.38 -0.70 -18.42
C GLY A 120 16.80 0.77 -18.38
N HIS A 121 15.99 1.69 -18.91
CA HIS A 121 16.25 3.12 -18.78
C HIS A 121 16.33 3.55 -17.31
N TYR A 122 15.41 3.09 -16.46
CA TYR A 122 15.47 3.39 -15.03
C TYR A 122 16.73 2.84 -14.36
N PHE A 123 17.10 1.58 -14.65
CA PHE A 123 18.31 0.98 -14.07
C PHE A 123 19.59 1.68 -14.52
N MET A 124 19.68 2.13 -15.78
CA MET A 124 20.85 2.86 -16.29
C MET A 124 20.96 4.30 -15.77
N ASN A 125 19.86 4.90 -15.33
CA ASN A 125 19.80 6.31 -14.91
C ASN A 125 19.31 6.46 -13.46
N TRP A 126 19.53 5.44 -12.63
CA TRP A 126 18.91 5.30 -11.31
C TRP A 126 19.13 6.53 -10.43
N ASP A 127 20.38 6.98 -10.29
CA ASP A 127 20.75 8.09 -9.39
C ASP A 127 20.03 9.40 -9.76
N SER A 128 19.99 9.75 -11.05
CA SER A 128 19.29 10.96 -11.49
C SER A 128 17.77 10.85 -11.33
N LEU A 129 17.20 9.67 -11.61
CA LEU A 129 15.76 9.47 -11.49
C LEU A 129 15.29 9.41 -10.04
N ILE A 130 16.07 8.81 -9.14
CA ILE A 130 15.74 8.78 -7.71
C ILE A 130 15.88 10.17 -7.08
N GLU A 131 16.87 10.97 -7.48
CA GLU A 131 16.97 12.38 -7.06
C GLU A 131 15.74 13.20 -7.49
N ASN A 132 15.34 13.06 -8.76
CA ASN A 132 14.12 13.69 -9.27
C ASN A 132 12.86 13.20 -8.53
N TRP A 133 12.78 11.90 -8.26
CA TRP A 133 11.69 11.31 -7.48
C TRP A 133 11.62 11.88 -6.07
N MET A 134 12.76 12.02 -5.39
CA MET A 134 12.85 12.62 -4.06
C MET A 134 12.31 14.06 -4.04
N VAL A 135 12.60 14.86 -5.07
CA VAL A 135 12.05 16.21 -5.20
C VAL A 135 10.52 16.18 -5.30
N LYS A 136 9.98 15.33 -6.20
CA LYS A 136 8.53 15.19 -6.39
C LYS A 136 7.80 14.72 -5.12
N VAL A 137 8.37 13.73 -4.43
CA VAL A 137 7.80 13.18 -3.19
C VAL A 137 7.81 14.21 -2.08
N LYS A 138 8.93 14.91 -1.86
CA LYS A 138 9.02 15.97 -0.83
C LYS A 138 8.08 17.13 -1.10
N ALA A 139 7.92 17.53 -2.37
CA ALA A 139 6.93 18.56 -2.73
C ALA A 139 5.50 18.11 -2.39
N ASN A 140 5.15 16.85 -2.69
CA ASN A 140 3.83 16.31 -2.35
C ASN A 140 3.60 16.20 -0.84
N ILE A 141 4.63 15.84 -0.07
CA ILE A 141 4.59 15.84 1.40
C ILE A 141 4.36 17.26 1.91
N ALA A 142 5.12 18.25 1.43
CA ALA A 142 4.94 19.63 1.83
C ALA A 142 3.54 20.18 1.52
N GLU A 143 2.95 19.80 0.38
CA GLU A 143 1.55 20.13 0.07
C GLU A 143 0.56 19.48 1.04
N MET A 144 0.84 18.27 1.52
CA MET A 144 0.01 17.56 2.49
C MET A 144 0.14 18.17 3.89
N GLU A 145 1.35 18.53 4.30
CA GLU A 145 1.62 19.21 5.58
C GLU A 145 1.03 20.62 5.64
N ALA A 146 0.82 21.26 4.49
CA ALA A 146 0.19 22.57 4.40
C ALA A 146 -1.34 22.54 4.51
N LEU A 147 -1.98 21.36 4.51
CA LEU A 147 -3.42 21.25 4.70
C LEU A 147 -3.82 21.58 6.13
N THR A 148 -4.84 22.40 6.30
CA THR A 148 -5.40 22.76 7.60
C THR A 148 -6.87 22.36 7.69
N PHE A 149 -7.25 21.80 8.82
CA PHE A 149 -8.63 21.46 9.16
C PHE A 149 -9.01 22.27 10.38
N GLU A 150 -9.97 23.18 10.21
CA GLU A 150 -10.50 24.01 11.29
C GLU A 150 -11.77 23.38 11.87
N ASP A 151 -11.94 23.49 13.18
CA ASP A 151 -13.16 23.02 13.83
C ASP A 151 -14.37 23.82 13.34
N LEU A 152 -15.50 23.13 13.15
CA LEU A 152 -16.74 23.77 12.77
C LEU A 152 -17.30 24.57 13.96
N PRO A 153 -17.71 25.83 13.77
CA PRO A 153 -18.38 26.57 14.82
C PRO A 153 -19.79 26.02 15.05
N ASP A 154 -20.30 26.11 16.28
CA ASP A 154 -21.70 25.74 16.60
C ASP A 154 -22.70 26.56 15.77
N VAL A 155 -22.38 27.83 15.52
CA VAL A 155 -23.16 28.76 14.69
C VAL A 155 -22.24 29.64 13.86
N VAL A 156 -22.57 29.84 12.59
CA VAL A 156 -21.85 30.78 11.72
C VAL A 156 -22.08 32.23 12.15
N PRO A 157 -21.17 33.16 11.84
CA PRO A 157 -21.38 34.59 12.09
C PRO A 157 -22.68 35.10 11.47
N VAL A 158 -23.50 35.82 12.24
CA VAL A 158 -24.81 36.33 11.78
C VAL A 158 -24.71 37.19 10.51
N GLU A 159 -23.59 37.89 10.32
CA GLU A 159 -23.36 38.73 9.15
C GLU A 159 -23.29 37.91 7.85
N TRP A 160 -22.83 36.65 7.87
CA TRP A 160 -22.83 35.78 6.69
C TRP A 160 -24.26 35.52 6.17
N VAL A 161 -25.23 35.44 7.08
CA VAL A 161 -26.65 35.28 6.72
C VAL A 161 -27.20 36.60 6.18
N LYS A 162 -26.94 37.72 6.87
CA LYS A 162 -27.46 39.04 6.47
C LYS A 162 -26.91 39.54 5.14
N GLU A 163 -25.65 39.23 4.82
CA GLU A 163 -25.02 39.57 3.53
C GLU A 163 -25.39 38.60 2.40
N GLY A 164 -26.08 37.50 2.71
CA GLY A 164 -26.48 36.48 1.73
C GLY A 164 -25.31 35.63 1.21
N ARG A 165 -24.31 35.34 2.05
CA ARG A 165 -23.10 34.59 1.66
C ARG A 165 -23.39 33.21 1.07
N GLY A 166 -24.34 32.48 1.67
CA GLY A 166 -24.79 31.16 1.19
C GLY A 166 -23.82 29.99 1.37
N LEU A 167 -22.60 30.24 1.85
CA LEU A 167 -21.58 29.21 2.14
C LEU A 167 -21.21 29.26 3.63
N ASP A 168 -20.90 28.09 4.19
CA ASP A 168 -20.37 27.94 5.54
C ASP A 168 -18.97 27.31 5.53
N ASN A 169 -18.45 26.99 6.72
CA ASN A 169 -17.14 26.37 6.89
C ASN A 169 -17.04 24.93 6.33
N THR A 170 -18.16 24.26 6.02
CA THR A 170 -18.15 22.89 5.49
C THR A 170 -17.66 22.82 4.05
N VAL A 171 -17.80 23.91 3.29
CA VAL A 171 -17.33 24.02 1.90
C VAL A 171 -15.80 23.93 1.84
N PRO A 172 -15.01 24.82 2.48
CA PRO A 172 -13.56 24.70 2.48
C PRO A 172 -13.08 23.43 3.20
N LEU A 173 -13.80 22.94 4.22
CA LEU A 173 -13.49 21.65 4.85
C LEU A 173 -13.53 20.49 3.82
N SER A 174 -14.58 20.45 3.01
CA SER A 174 -14.75 19.43 1.97
C SER A 174 -13.69 19.57 0.88
N GLU A 175 -13.40 20.80 0.44
CA GLU A 175 -12.35 21.08 -0.55
C GLU A 175 -10.95 20.67 -0.06
N THR A 176 -10.62 20.94 1.21
CA THR A 176 -9.37 20.49 1.83
C THR A 176 -9.30 18.97 1.90
N TYR A 177 -10.39 18.31 2.27
CA TYR A 177 -10.46 16.85 2.30
C TYR A 177 -10.27 16.23 0.90
N ASP A 178 -10.95 16.76 -0.11
CA ASP A 178 -10.77 16.33 -1.51
C ASP A 178 -9.31 16.48 -1.94
N LYS A 179 -8.66 17.59 -1.57
CA LYS A 179 -7.24 17.78 -1.83
C LYS A 179 -6.37 16.74 -1.12
N ALA A 180 -6.67 16.41 0.14
CA ALA A 180 -5.96 15.36 0.88
C ALA A 180 -6.04 14.01 0.14
N ILE A 181 -7.23 13.66 -0.38
CA ILE A 181 -7.44 12.42 -1.15
C ILE A 181 -6.65 12.43 -2.47
N GLN A 182 -6.60 13.57 -3.18
CA GLN A 182 -5.79 13.68 -4.40
C GLN A 182 -4.28 13.56 -4.11
N LEU A 183 -3.81 14.16 -3.01
CA LEU A 183 -2.41 14.05 -2.58
C LEU A 183 -2.05 12.62 -2.21
N LEU A 184 -2.92 11.91 -1.48
CA LEU A 184 -2.75 10.49 -1.15
C LEU A 184 -2.67 9.63 -2.42
N TYR A 185 -3.57 9.84 -3.39
CA TYR A 185 -3.55 9.13 -4.65
C TYR A 185 -2.23 9.38 -5.42
N ARG A 186 -1.75 10.62 -5.44
CA ARG A 186 -0.46 10.98 -6.06
C ARG A 186 0.72 10.33 -5.33
N THR A 187 0.70 10.23 -4.01
CA THR A 187 1.70 9.49 -3.22
C THR A 187 1.80 8.04 -3.68
N TRP A 188 0.66 7.36 -3.87
CA TRP A 188 0.67 5.98 -4.36
C TRP A 188 1.26 5.85 -5.77
N ASN A 189 1.04 6.82 -6.66
CA ASN A 189 1.69 6.81 -7.97
C ASN A 189 3.22 6.89 -7.82
N TYR A 190 3.73 7.82 -7.02
CA TYR A 190 5.17 7.92 -6.76
C TYR A 190 5.73 6.68 -6.06
N HIS A 191 4.99 6.07 -5.14
CA HIS A 191 5.41 4.84 -4.47
C HIS A 191 5.68 3.71 -5.47
N PHE A 192 4.76 3.46 -6.41
CA PHE A 192 4.93 2.38 -7.40
C PHE A 192 5.88 2.71 -8.57
N GLU A 193 6.31 3.97 -8.71
CA GLU A 193 7.34 4.38 -9.67
C GLU A 193 8.65 3.60 -9.48
N PHE A 194 9.09 3.46 -8.23
CA PHE A 194 10.35 2.78 -7.90
C PHE A 194 10.15 1.39 -7.28
N LEU A 195 9.05 1.15 -6.56
CA LEU A 195 8.85 -0.12 -5.83
C LEU A 195 8.93 -1.35 -6.76
N ASN A 196 8.24 -1.31 -7.89
CA ASN A 196 8.20 -2.45 -8.82
C ASN A 196 9.58 -2.75 -9.42
N LEU A 197 10.40 -1.73 -9.63
CA LEU A 197 11.77 -1.89 -10.13
C LEU A 197 12.67 -2.54 -9.09
N GLY A 198 12.53 -2.15 -7.82
CA GLY A 198 13.24 -2.78 -6.71
C GLY A 198 12.92 -4.27 -6.59
N TYR A 199 11.64 -4.64 -6.69
CA TYR A 199 11.24 -6.06 -6.71
C TYR A 199 11.76 -6.79 -7.95
N ALA A 200 11.71 -6.17 -9.13
CA ALA A 200 12.22 -6.78 -10.36
C ALA A 200 13.73 -7.07 -10.26
N ALA A 201 14.52 -6.12 -9.76
CA ALA A 201 15.95 -6.29 -9.53
C ALA A 201 16.24 -7.40 -8.51
N TYR A 202 15.45 -7.47 -7.42
CA TYR A 202 15.60 -8.54 -6.44
C TYR A 202 15.27 -9.92 -7.04
N LEU A 203 14.20 -10.03 -7.83
CA LEU A 203 13.81 -11.29 -8.47
C LEU A 203 14.85 -11.75 -9.51
N ASP A 204 15.42 -10.82 -10.28
CA ASP A 204 16.50 -11.13 -11.21
C ASP A 204 17.75 -11.63 -10.48
N PHE A 205 18.18 -10.92 -9.43
CA PHE A 205 19.29 -11.35 -8.57
C PHE A 205 19.03 -12.72 -7.93
N PHE A 206 17.81 -12.95 -7.44
CA PHE A 206 17.40 -14.22 -6.86
C PHE A 206 17.46 -15.35 -7.90
N GLY A 207 16.93 -15.11 -9.09
CA GLY A 207 16.96 -16.06 -10.21
C GLY A 207 18.39 -16.40 -10.64
N PHE A 208 19.25 -15.40 -10.76
CA PHE A 208 20.67 -15.58 -11.05
C PHE A 208 21.36 -16.44 -9.98
N LEU A 209 21.16 -16.15 -8.69
CA LEU A 209 21.77 -16.95 -7.62
C LEU A 209 21.28 -18.39 -7.62
N LYS A 210 19.99 -18.63 -7.90
CA LYS A 210 19.45 -19.99 -8.06
C LYS A 210 20.03 -20.71 -9.28
N SER A 211 20.33 -20.00 -10.37
CA SER A 211 20.96 -20.61 -11.54
C SER A 211 22.41 -21.00 -11.29
N GLN A 212 23.17 -20.16 -10.57
CA GLN A 212 24.58 -20.42 -10.26
C GLN A 212 24.77 -21.39 -9.09
N PHE A 213 23.87 -21.32 -8.09
CA PHE A 213 23.93 -22.12 -6.87
C PHE A 213 22.57 -22.77 -6.58
N PRO A 214 22.18 -23.85 -7.30
CA PRO A 214 20.84 -24.44 -7.17
C PRO A 214 20.45 -24.90 -5.75
N THR A 215 21.44 -25.19 -4.90
CA THR A 215 21.23 -25.63 -3.51
C THR A 215 21.22 -24.50 -2.48
N ILE A 216 21.46 -23.25 -2.88
CA ILE A 216 21.40 -22.12 -1.96
C ILE A 216 19.98 -21.96 -1.42
N SER A 217 19.84 -21.73 -0.12
CA SER A 217 18.52 -21.48 0.49
C SER A 217 18.01 -20.09 0.16
N ASP A 218 16.69 -19.95 0.06
CA ASP A 218 16.02 -18.65 -0.18
C ASP A 218 16.38 -17.64 0.91
N GLN A 219 16.47 -18.11 2.17
CA GLN A 219 16.88 -17.30 3.30
C GLN A 219 18.33 -16.80 3.17
N ALA A 220 19.24 -17.61 2.62
CA ALA A 220 20.61 -17.18 2.40
C ALA A 220 20.68 -16.08 1.33
N ILE A 221 19.91 -16.19 0.24
CA ILE A 221 19.78 -15.13 -0.77
C ILE A 221 19.22 -13.86 -0.13
N ALA A 222 18.13 -13.96 0.62
CA ALA A 222 17.49 -12.81 1.28
C ALA A 222 18.46 -12.06 2.21
N LYS A 223 19.30 -12.80 2.97
CA LYS A 223 20.32 -12.20 3.85
C LYS A 223 21.38 -11.39 3.10
N MET A 224 21.65 -11.69 1.82
CA MET A 224 22.64 -10.95 1.03
C MET A 224 22.21 -9.51 0.74
N VAL A 225 20.90 -9.22 0.74
CA VAL A 225 20.36 -7.88 0.45
C VAL A 225 19.86 -7.15 1.69
N GLN A 226 19.94 -7.78 2.87
CA GLN A 226 19.50 -7.19 4.14
C GLN A 226 20.47 -6.13 4.70
N GLY A 227 21.69 -6.04 4.19
CA GLY A 227 22.77 -5.21 4.75
C GLY A 227 22.75 -3.73 4.37
N VAL A 228 21.66 -3.22 3.78
CA VAL A 228 21.54 -1.80 3.43
C VAL A 228 20.91 -1.06 4.62
N ASP A 229 21.54 0.04 5.06
CA ASP A 229 20.96 0.97 6.04
C ASP A 229 19.66 1.52 5.46
N SER A 230 18.54 0.94 5.89
CA SER A 230 17.22 1.34 5.44
C SER A 230 16.70 2.44 6.35
N ASP A 231 16.21 3.53 5.75
CA ASP A 231 15.48 4.58 6.46
C ASP A 231 14.30 4.02 7.28
N LEU A 232 13.80 2.82 6.94
CA LEU A 232 12.76 2.12 7.69
C LEU A 232 13.17 1.81 9.14
N PHE A 233 14.45 1.53 9.39
CA PHE A 233 14.95 1.23 10.73
C PHE A 233 15.35 2.47 11.52
N ARG A 234 15.50 3.62 10.84
CA ARG A 234 15.93 4.86 11.48
C ARG A 234 15.05 5.25 12.67
N PRO A 235 13.71 5.26 12.61
CA PRO A 235 12.90 5.59 13.78
C PRO A 235 13.20 4.70 15.00
N ASP A 236 13.36 3.39 14.80
CA ASP A 236 13.71 2.45 15.87
C ASP A 236 15.12 2.73 16.42
N ASP A 237 16.08 3.06 15.55
CA ASP A 237 17.44 3.43 15.96
C ASP A 237 17.48 4.76 16.73
N GLU A 238 16.69 5.76 16.32
CA GLU A 238 16.53 7.02 17.07
C GLU A 238 15.87 6.76 18.44
N LEU A 239 14.88 5.87 18.52
CA LEU A 239 14.26 5.47 19.79
C LEU A 239 15.27 4.75 20.70
N LYS A 240 16.09 3.83 20.15
CA LYS A 240 17.18 3.20 20.90
C LYS A 240 18.18 4.24 21.40
N ALA A 241 18.51 5.24 20.59
CA ALA A 241 19.42 6.33 20.97
C ALA A 241 18.82 7.17 22.11
N LEU A 242 17.55 7.55 22.02
CA LEU A 242 16.82 8.26 23.06
C LEU A 242 16.75 7.45 24.37
N ALA A 243 16.48 6.15 24.29
CA ALA A 243 16.45 5.27 25.46
C ALA A 243 17.82 5.21 26.16
N LYS A 244 18.91 5.07 25.39
CA LYS A 244 20.29 5.11 25.93
C LYS A 244 20.59 6.46 26.57
N LEU A 245 20.17 7.56 25.95
CA LEU A 245 20.35 8.91 26.49
C LEU A 245 19.62 9.05 27.82
N ALA A 246 18.36 8.64 27.92
CA ALA A 246 17.57 8.70 29.14
C ALA A 246 18.21 7.94 30.32
N VAL A 247 18.82 6.78 30.05
CA VAL A 247 19.60 6.03 31.04
C VAL A 247 20.85 6.82 31.46
N SER A 248 21.63 7.30 30.50
CA SER A 248 22.87 8.02 30.78
C SER A 248 22.66 9.36 31.50
N SER A 249 21.53 10.02 31.26
CA SER A 249 21.15 11.30 31.87
C SER A 249 20.40 11.13 33.20
N GLY A 250 20.18 9.90 33.67
CA GLY A 250 19.51 9.62 34.95
C GLY A 250 18.00 9.89 34.97
N VAL A 251 17.36 10.10 33.82
CA VAL A 251 15.93 10.44 33.71
C VAL A 251 15.04 9.24 33.38
N ALA A 252 15.61 8.06 33.16
CA ALA A 252 14.87 6.84 32.78
C ALA A 252 13.73 6.47 33.77
N ALA A 253 13.90 6.75 35.06
CA ALA A 253 12.87 6.50 36.07
C ALA A 253 11.60 7.35 35.89
N HIS A 254 11.70 8.49 35.20
CA HIS A 254 10.55 9.36 34.90
C HIS A 254 9.78 8.94 33.65
N LEU A 255 10.35 8.06 32.81
CA LEU A 255 9.72 7.57 31.57
C LEU A 255 8.96 6.25 31.77
N THR A 256 9.19 5.55 32.89
CA THR A 256 8.55 4.26 33.22
C THR A 256 7.19 4.43 33.89
N ALA A 257 6.88 5.63 34.40
CA ALA A 257 5.56 6.03 34.85
C ALA A 257 4.89 6.77 33.69
N GLY A 258 4.12 6.06 32.86
CA GLY A 258 3.41 6.68 31.74
C GLY A 258 2.53 7.83 32.22
N SER A 259 2.83 9.03 31.75
CA SER A 259 1.94 10.19 31.72
C SER A 259 0.96 10.08 30.57
#